data_AF-A0A7U9PYZ5-F1
#
_entry.id   AF-A0A7U9PYZ5-F1
#
_cell.length_a   1.000
_cell.length_b   1.000
_cell.length_c   1.000
_cell.angle_alpha   90.00
_cell.angle_beta   90.00
_cell.angle_gamma   90.00
#
_symmetry.space_group_name_H-M   'P 1'
#
loop_
_entity.id
_entity.type
_entity.pdbx_description
1 polymer ?
#
loop_
_entity_poly.entity_id
_entity_poly.type
_entity_poly.pdbx_seq_one_letter_code
_entity_poly.pdbx_strand_id
1 'polypeptide(L)'
;MGYASYEIYRNGEKIQAGYGVEAQCDRPGCSETVARGLDALCGIEPGGDEYGCGKWFCDEHLFMAPDGPGYRCPDCYSNTDDPTLHSPDAMTVTFRPDDRDAKLP
;
A
#
# COMPACT_ATOMS: atom_id res chain seq x y z
N MET A 1 -24.82 -13.29 12.14
CA MET A 1 -25.02 -13.16 10.68
C MET A 1 -24.00 -12.13 10.20
N GLY A 2 -22.82 -12.57 9.75
CA GLY A 2 -21.84 -11.66 9.15
C GLY A 2 -22.22 -11.42 7.70
N TYR A 3 -22.26 -10.17 7.26
CA TYR A 3 -22.60 -9.85 5.88
C TYR A 3 -21.38 -10.10 4.99
N ALA A 4 -21.56 -10.88 3.92
CA ALA A 4 -20.50 -11.10 2.92
C ALA A 4 -20.16 -9.83 2.14
N SER A 5 -21.10 -8.87 2.07
CA SER A 5 -20.93 -7.56 1.45
C SER A 5 -21.58 -6.45 2.29
N TYR A 6 -21.08 -5.22 2.14
CA TYR A 6 -21.59 -4.01 2.77
C TYR A 6 -21.29 -2.78 1.89
N GLU A 7 -22.01 -1.68 2.11
CA GLU A 7 -21.85 -0.44 1.34
C GLU A 7 -20.93 0.54 2.08
N ILE A 8 -20.03 1.18 1.34
CA ILE A 8 -19.17 2.26 1.85
C ILE A 8 -19.19 3.45 0.89
N TYR A 9 -18.69 4.60 1.35
CA TYR A 9 -18.49 5.77 0.50
C TYR A 9 -17.00 6.00 0.28
N ARG A 10 -16.60 6.14 -0.98
CA ARG A 10 -15.24 6.45 -1.39
C ARG A 10 -15.26 7.61 -2.37
N ASN A 11 -14.56 8.69 -2.08
CA ASN A 11 -14.58 9.92 -2.88
C ASN A 11 -15.99 10.47 -3.17
N GLY A 12 -16.94 10.27 -2.25
CA GLY A 12 -18.34 10.66 -2.41
C GLY A 12 -19.19 9.69 -3.25
N GLU A 13 -18.61 8.63 -3.79
CA GLU A 13 -19.31 7.57 -4.51
C GLU A 13 -19.59 6.38 -3.59
N LYS A 14 -20.79 5.81 -3.69
CA LYS A 14 -21.16 4.62 -2.93
C LYS A 14 -20.66 3.37 -3.65
N ILE A 15 -19.85 2.56 -2.99
CA ILE A 15 -19.32 1.29 -3.52
C ILE A 15 -19.60 0.11 -2.59
N GLN A 16 -19.61 -1.09 -3.15
CA GLN A 16 -19.72 -2.34 -2.40
C GLN A 16 -18.33 -2.83 -1.97
N ALA A 17 -18.23 -3.28 -0.73
CA ALA A 17 -17.05 -3.90 -0.12
C ALA A 17 -17.46 -5.18 0.62
N GLY A 18 -16.47 -6.01 0.98
CA GLY A 18 -16.66 -7.28 1.69
C GLY A 18 -16.12 -8.49 0.93
N TYR A 19 -16.01 -9.61 1.65
CA TYR A 19 -15.44 -10.87 1.16
C TYR A 19 -16.24 -11.53 0.02
N GLY A 20 -17.50 -11.14 -0.17
CA GLY A 20 -18.36 -11.58 -1.28
C GLY A 20 -18.37 -10.63 -2.47
N VAL A 21 -17.54 -9.58 -2.47
CA VAL A 21 -17.45 -8.60 -3.56
C VAL A 21 -16.13 -8.77 -4.27
N GLU A 22 -16.16 -9.41 -5.44
CA GLU A 22 -14.98 -9.59 -6.28
C GLU A 22 -14.58 -8.28 -6.98
N ALA A 23 -13.29 -8.03 -7.05
CA ALA A 23 -12.69 -6.91 -7.75
C ALA A 23 -11.34 -7.31 -8.34
N GLN A 24 -10.83 -6.53 -9.28
CA GLN A 24 -9.44 -6.67 -9.71
C GLN A 24 -8.53 -5.90 -8.75
N CYS A 25 -7.32 -6.42 -8.57
CA CYS A 25 -6.24 -5.71 -7.90
C CYS A 25 -6.07 -4.30 -8.49
N ASP A 26 -6.05 -3.28 -7.64
CA ASP A 26 -5.90 -1.88 -8.03
C ASP A 26 -4.46 -1.54 -8.53
N ARG A 27 -3.53 -2.51 -8.54
CA ARG A 27 -2.18 -2.31 -9.06
C ARG A 27 -2.21 -2.22 -10.59
N PRO A 28 -1.65 -1.16 -11.21
CA PRO A 28 -1.57 -1.07 -12.67
C PRO A 28 -0.78 -2.25 -13.24
N GLY A 29 -1.39 -2.98 -14.17
CA GLY A 29 -0.80 -4.14 -14.83
C GLY A 29 -1.04 -5.48 -14.11
N CYS A 30 -1.71 -5.48 -12.96
CA CYS A 30 -2.18 -6.71 -12.32
C CYS A 30 -3.63 -7.01 -12.78
N SER A 31 -3.93 -8.28 -13.03
CA SER A 31 -5.29 -8.74 -13.39
C SER A 31 -5.82 -9.80 -12.41
N GLU A 32 -5.16 -9.92 -11.26
CA GLU A 32 -5.57 -10.86 -10.21
C GLU A 32 -6.90 -10.41 -9.60
N THR A 33 -7.78 -11.38 -9.39
CA THR A 33 -9.08 -11.16 -8.75
C THR A 33 -8.92 -11.30 -7.24
N VAL A 34 -9.43 -10.31 -6.51
CA VAL A 34 -9.39 -10.20 -5.06
C VAL A 34 -10.80 -9.97 -4.54
N ALA A 35 -11.07 -10.39 -3.31
CA ALA A 35 -12.26 -9.94 -2.62
C ALA A 35 -12.00 -8.54 -2.06
N ARG A 36 -12.99 -7.64 -2.07
CA ARG A 36 -12.91 -6.33 -1.38
C ARG A 36 -13.03 -6.45 0.14
N GLY A 37 -12.43 -7.49 0.71
CA GLY A 37 -12.32 -7.72 2.14
C GLY A 37 -11.27 -6.82 2.78
N LEU A 38 -11.05 -7.02 4.08
CA LEU A 38 -10.04 -6.29 4.85
C LEU A 38 -8.64 -6.90 4.67
N ASP A 39 -8.56 -8.17 4.27
CA ASP A 39 -7.35 -8.88 3.88
C ASP A 39 -6.68 -8.26 2.66
N ALA A 40 -7.49 -7.84 1.67
CA ALA A 40 -7.02 -7.18 0.47
C ALA A 40 -6.89 -5.64 0.61
N LEU A 41 -7.16 -5.06 1.78
CA LEU A 41 -7.26 -3.61 1.94
C LEU A 41 -5.90 -2.96 2.23
N CYS A 42 -5.55 -1.92 1.47
CA CYS A 42 -4.45 -1.01 1.83
C CYS A 42 -4.94 0.01 2.87
N GLY A 43 -4.51 -0.19 4.12
CA GLY A 43 -4.93 0.59 5.28
C GLY A 43 -5.67 -0.29 6.29
N ILE A 44 -6.58 0.32 7.03
CA ILE A 44 -7.44 -0.29 8.05
C ILE A 44 -8.90 0.01 7.72
N GLU A 45 -9.18 1.21 7.20
CA GLU A 45 -10.53 1.64 6.83
C GLU A 45 -10.79 1.63 5.31
N PRO A 46 -11.84 0.93 4.85
CA PRO A 46 -12.28 1.00 3.46
C PRO A 46 -12.71 2.44 3.09
N GLY A 47 -12.08 3.03 2.07
CA GLY A 47 -12.30 4.43 1.71
C GLY A 47 -11.08 5.33 1.91
N GLY A 48 -10.08 4.85 2.66
CA GLY A 48 -8.80 5.51 2.87
C GLY A 48 -8.72 6.14 4.25
N ASP A 49 -7.58 5.96 4.90
CA ASP A 49 -7.29 6.45 6.24
C ASP A 49 -5.91 7.12 6.27
N GLU A 50 -5.42 7.49 7.45
CA GLU A 50 -4.07 8.07 7.63
C GLU A 50 -2.94 7.11 7.25
N TYR A 51 -3.26 5.82 7.09
CA TYR A 51 -2.32 4.72 6.94
C TYR A 51 -2.22 4.23 5.49
N GLY A 52 -3.31 4.29 4.72
CA GLY A 52 -3.39 3.71 3.40
C GLY A 52 -4.42 4.37 2.49
N CYS A 53 -4.29 4.08 1.19
CA CYS A 53 -5.12 4.70 0.17
C CYS A 53 -6.55 4.13 0.05
N GLY A 54 -6.92 3.12 0.86
CA GLY A 54 -8.27 2.55 0.88
C GLY A 54 -8.66 1.78 -0.39
N LYS A 55 -7.66 1.31 -1.15
CA LYS A 55 -7.80 0.46 -2.35
C LYS A 55 -7.61 -1.01 -2.01
N TRP A 56 -7.98 -1.89 -2.93
CA TRP A 56 -7.81 -3.32 -2.76
C TRP A 56 -6.74 -3.89 -3.67
N PHE A 57 -5.85 -4.69 -3.10
CA PHE A 57 -4.73 -5.30 -3.80
C PHE A 57 -4.70 -6.80 -3.50
N CYS A 58 -3.98 -7.56 -4.31
CA CYS A 58 -3.73 -8.97 -4.03
C CYS A 58 -2.59 -9.13 -3.03
N ASP A 59 -2.44 -10.33 -2.46
CA ASP A 59 -1.42 -10.65 -1.46
C ASP A 59 0.01 -10.35 -1.94
N GLU A 60 0.29 -10.44 -3.24
CA GLU A 60 1.60 -10.08 -3.82
C GLU A 60 1.88 -8.57 -3.78
N HIS A 61 0.82 -7.76 -3.77
CA HIS A 61 0.87 -6.31 -3.78
C HIS A 61 0.45 -5.68 -2.45
N LEU A 62 0.31 -6.48 -1.40
CA LEU A 62 0.09 -6.03 -0.02
C LEU A 62 1.26 -6.45 0.86
N PHE A 63 1.76 -5.48 1.61
CA PHE A 63 2.83 -5.66 2.57
C PHE A 63 2.32 -5.35 3.97
N MET A 64 2.82 -6.07 4.97
CA MET A 64 2.52 -5.75 6.36
C MET A 64 3.03 -4.34 6.67
N ALA A 65 2.18 -3.50 7.28
CA ALA A 65 2.57 -2.14 7.62
C ALA A 65 3.76 -2.14 8.61
N PRO A 66 4.85 -1.38 8.35
CA PRO A 66 6.02 -1.37 9.22
C PRO A 66 5.83 -0.49 10.46
N ASP A 67 4.89 0.45 10.40
CA ASP A 67 4.72 1.58 11.31
C ASP A 67 3.33 1.64 11.97
N GLY A 68 2.50 0.59 11.82
CA GLY A 68 1.15 0.61 12.35
C GLY A 68 0.30 -0.60 11.99
N PRO A 69 -1.03 -0.51 12.12
CA PRO A 69 -1.93 -1.62 11.81
C PRO A 69 -2.20 -1.75 10.30
N GLY A 70 -2.66 -2.95 9.94
CA GLY A 70 -3.13 -3.27 8.60
C GLY A 70 -2.00 -3.53 7.61
N TYR A 71 -2.33 -3.33 6.33
CA TYR A 71 -1.43 -3.59 5.22
C TYR A 71 -1.22 -2.34 4.37
N ARG A 72 -0.19 -2.36 3.52
CA ARG A 72 0.21 -1.26 2.64
C ARG A 72 0.42 -1.78 1.23
N CYS A 73 -0.07 -1.03 0.24
CA CYS A 73 0.40 -1.20 -1.12
C CYS A 73 1.85 -0.69 -1.25
N PRO A 74 2.60 -1.07 -2.30
CA PRO A 74 4.01 -0.67 -2.43
C PRO A 74 4.24 0.84 -2.43
N ASP A 75 3.29 1.61 -2.97
CA ASP A 75 3.36 3.07 -2.95
C ASP A 75 3.22 3.63 -1.53
N CYS A 76 2.22 3.19 -0.76
CA CYS A 76 2.03 3.60 0.63
C CYS A 76 3.11 3.05 1.57
N TYR A 77 3.64 1.86 1.27
CA TYR A 77 4.73 1.25 2.04
C TYR A 77 6.03 2.04 1.89
N SER A 78 6.30 2.58 0.71
CA SER A 78 7.50 3.40 0.46
C SER A 78 7.35 4.84 0.96
N ASN A 79 6.11 5.27 1.19
CA ASN A 79 5.77 6.61 1.66
C ASN A 79 5.57 6.68 3.18
N THR A 80 5.94 5.63 3.92
CA THR A 80 6.20 5.80 5.35
C THR A 80 7.40 6.73 5.47
N ASP A 81 7.14 7.97 5.85
CA ASP A 81 8.16 8.94 6.27
C ASP A 81 9.09 8.21 7.23
N ASP A 82 10.28 7.85 6.76
CA ASP A 82 11.30 7.30 7.61
C ASP A 82 11.63 8.39 8.63
N PRO A 83 11.35 8.20 9.94
CA PRO A 83 11.56 9.25 10.92
C PRO A 83 13.06 9.56 11.09
N THR A 84 13.96 8.74 10.53
CA THR A 84 15.39 8.98 10.54
C THR A 84 15.86 9.85 9.38
N LEU A 85 15.10 9.98 8.29
CA LEU A 85 15.41 10.84 7.13
C LEU A 85 15.29 12.34 7.45
N HIS A 86 14.51 12.71 8.47
CA HIS A 86 14.37 14.08 8.97
C HIS A 86 15.10 14.34 10.29
N SER A 87 15.84 13.37 10.81
CA SER A 87 16.70 13.58 11.96
C SER A 87 17.91 14.44 11.56
N PRO A 88 18.30 15.46 12.35
CA PRO A 88 19.56 16.17 12.11
C PRO A 88 20.79 15.26 12.24
N ASP A 89 20.65 14.08 12.84
CA ASP A 89 21.69 13.03 12.93
C ASP A 89 21.61 11.99 11.80
N ALA A 90 20.76 12.21 10.79
CA ALA A 90 20.65 11.35 9.62
C ALA A 90 21.95 11.38 8.80
N MET A 91 22.56 10.20 8.63
CA MET A 91 23.74 10.05 7.78
C MET A 91 23.31 10.06 6.30
N THR A 92 23.34 11.22 5.63
CA THR A 92 23.08 11.27 4.19
C THR A 92 24.25 10.64 3.42
N VAL A 93 24.06 9.45 2.87
CA VAL A 93 25.03 8.84 1.94
C VAL A 93 24.96 9.59 0.62
N THR A 94 25.93 10.49 0.39
CA THR A 94 26.09 11.16 -0.89
C THR A 94 26.95 10.29 -1.81
N PHE A 95 26.32 9.64 -2.78
CA PHE A 95 27.06 8.95 -3.84
C PHE A 95 27.73 10.01 -4.72
N ARG A 96 29.07 10.05 -4.70
CA ARG A 96 29.83 10.87 -5.65
C ARG A 96 29.73 10.22 -7.03
N PRO A 97 29.48 10.98 -8.11
CA PRO A 97 29.29 10.43 -9.45
C PRO A 97 30.58 9.90 -10.14
N ASP A 98 31.69 9.73 -9.42
CA ASP A 98 33.02 9.45 -9.97
C ASP A 98 33.49 8.00 -9.77
N ASP A 99 32.58 7.03 -9.79
CA ASP A 99 32.93 5.60 -9.62
C ASP A 99 32.45 4.73 -10.79
N ARG A 100 32.19 5.32 -11.97
CA ARG A 100 31.78 4.58 -13.18
C ARG A 100 32.93 4.17 -14.12
N ASP A 101 34.19 4.43 -13.74
CA ASP A 101 35.35 4.16 -14.61
C ASP A 101 36.40 3.20 -14.01
N ALA A 102 36.03 2.40 -12.99
CA ALA A 102 36.87 1.27 -12.58
C ALA A 102 36.69 0.10 -13.54
N LYS A 103 37.43 0.15 -14.66
CA LYS A 103 37.65 -0.99 -15.56
C LYS A 103 38.20 -2.18 -14.76
N LEU A 104 37.41 -3.25 -14.62
CA LEU A 104 37.88 -4.51 -14.06
C LEU A 104 39.09 -5.03 -14.87
N PRO A 105 40.15 -5.55 -14.21
CA PRO A 105 41.26 -6.23 -14.87
C PRO A 105 40.84 -7.57 -15.48
#